data_AF-A0A354ZCS8-F1
#
_entry.id   AF-A0A354ZCS8-F1
#
_cell.length_a   1.000
_cell.length_b   1.000
_cell.length_c   1.000
_cell.angle_alpha   90.00
_cell.angle_beta   90.00
_cell.angle_gamma   90.00
#
_symmetry.space_group_name_H-M   'P 1'
#
loop_
_entity.id
_entity.type
_entity.pdbx_description
1 polymer ?
#
loop_
_entity_poly.entity_id
_entity_poly.type
_entity_poly.pdbx_seq_one_letter_code
_entity_poly.pdbx_strand_id
1 'polypeptide(L)'
;MMLNLFGLALICTLLVLSGCGEQTKTLYIFNWTYYTPDSVIQKFEQEYGVDVVYDTFASNEEMFAKLKAGGADYDITFPSGDYVSIMIKEGMLEKIDTSKLKNFSNIDPAVLAQCDFDPGNQYSVPYYLGAAGVAVDKTKVQNYDRSWSIFERKDLANRMIMLDDMREVMGDALKYLGYSVNTVDQREIDAARDLINNVWKPNLLKFDAEAFAKSFASGEVWVAQGYAESIFAEVDKSMWNTVDFFIPKEGGPSYLDSMVILKGSKNKDLALKFVDF
;
A
#
# COMPACT_ATOMS: atom_id res chain seq x y z
N MET A 1 -86.59 -6.68 -10.42
CA MET A 1 -85.67 -7.82 -10.33
C MET A 1 -84.34 -7.29 -9.79
N MET A 2 -84.24 -7.15 -8.46
CA MET A 2 -83.02 -6.76 -7.74
C MET A 2 -82.83 -7.81 -6.65
N LEU A 3 -81.73 -8.57 -6.70
CA LEU A 3 -81.35 -9.48 -5.63
C LEU A 3 -80.17 -8.89 -4.85
N ASN A 4 -80.35 -8.80 -3.54
CA ASN A 4 -79.41 -8.32 -2.55
C ASN A 4 -78.18 -9.22 -2.41
N LEU A 5 -77.00 -8.59 -2.33
CA LEU A 5 -75.75 -9.17 -1.86
C LEU A 5 -75.68 -9.12 -0.31
N PHE A 6 -75.62 -10.28 0.31
CA PHE A 6 -75.02 -10.56 1.63
C PHE A 6 -74.38 -11.95 1.43
N GLY A 7 -73.07 -12.16 1.51
CA GLY A 7 -72.14 -11.81 2.58
C GLY A 7 -71.48 -13.13 3.00
N LEU A 8 -70.23 -13.35 2.61
CA LEU A 8 -69.36 -14.33 3.27
C LEU A 8 -67.90 -13.87 3.12
N ALA A 9 -67.39 -13.28 4.21
CA ALA A 9 -66.01 -12.87 4.34
C ALA A 9 -65.14 -14.12 4.57
N LEU A 10 -64.12 -14.31 3.73
CA LEU A 10 -63.02 -15.24 3.99
C LEU A 10 -61.74 -14.41 4.11
N ILE A 11 -61.36 -14.13 5.36
CA ILE A 11 -60.08 -13.53 5.72
C ILE A 11 -59.04 -14.66 5.68
N CYS A 12 -58.25 -14.73 4.61
CA CYS A 12 -57.00 -15.49 4.60
C CYS A 12 -55.86 -14.55 4.99
N THR A 13 -55.42 -14.65 6.23
CA THR A 13 -54.25 -13.99 6.78
C THR A 13 -53.00 -14.51 6.08
N LEU A 14 -52.46 -13.75 5.12
CA LEU A 14 -51.11 -13.94 4.59
C LEU A 14 -50.11 -13.52 5.68
N LEU A 15 -49.54 -14.51 6.36
CA LEU A 15 -48.30 -14.36 7.12
C LEU A 15 -47.17 -14.06 6.12
N VAL A 16 -46.96 -12.77 5.85
CA VAL A 16 -45.74 -12.28 5.21
C VAL A 16 -44.63 -12.38 6.24
N LEU A 17 -43.93 -13.52 6.24
CA LEU A 17 -42.60 -13.63 6.83
C LEU A 17 -41.68 -12.69 6.04
N SER A 18 -41.63 -11.43 6.48
CA SER A 18 -40.60 -10.50 6.08
C SER A 18 -39.30 -10.99 6.72
N GLY A 19 -38.63 -11.93 6.05
CA GLY A 19 -37.22 -12.18 6.30
C GLY A 19 -36.49 -10.88 5.98
N CYS A 20 -36.23 -10.06 7.00
CA CYS A 20 -35.12 -9.12 6.95
C CYS A 20 -33.88 -9.99 6.73
N GLY A 21 -33.47 -10.16 5.48
CA GLY A 21 -32.14 -10.63 5.17
C GLY A 21 -31.18 -9.68 5.88
N GLU A 22 -30.36 -10.22 6.78
CA GLU A 22 -29.28 -9.47 7.40
C GLU A 22 -28.44 -8.94 6.23
N GLN A 23 -28.45 -7.63 6.02
CA GLN A 23 -27.63 -7.02 4.97
C GLN A 23 -26.19 -7.28 5.37
N THR A 24 -25.50 -8.15 4.62
CA THR A 24 -24.07 -8.43 4.84
C THR A 24 -23.34 -7.10 4.91
N LYS A 25 -22.64 -6.87 6.02
CA LYS A 25 -21.85 -5.64 6.18
C LYS A 25 -20.67 -5.74 5.23
N THR A 26 -20.39 -4.67 4.51
CA THR A 26 -19.26 -4.60 3.58
C THR A 26 -18.22 -3.64 4.14
N LEU A 27 -16.96 -4.09 4.23
CA LEU A 27 -15.81 -3.25 4.54
C LEU A 27 -15.17 -2.79 3.24
N TYR A 28 -14.90 -1.49 3.11
CA TYR A 28 -14.26 -0.92 1.94
C TYR A 28 -12.81 -0.55 2.24
N ILE A 29 -11.86 -1.20 1.57
CA ILE A 29 -10.42 -1.01 1.73
C ILE A 29 -9.85 -0.38 0.46
N PHE A 30 -9.01 0.64 0.64
CA PHE A 30 -8.20 1.21 -0.44
C PHE A 30 -6.72 1.13 -0.06
N ASN A 31 -5.96 0.26 -0.71
CA ASN A 31 -4.60 -0.10 -0.29
C ASN A 31 -3.66 -0.25 -1.50
N TRP A 32 -2.37 -0.49 -1.25
CA TRP A 32 -1.39 -0.83 -2.26
C TRP A 32 -1.70 -2.18 -2.93
N THR A 33 -1.28 -2.31 -4.19
CA THR A 33 -1.38 -3.56 -4.94
C THR A 33 -0.60 -4.68 -4.26
N TYR A 34 -1.23 -5.85 -4.08
CA TYR A 34 -0.67 -7.06 -3.46
C TYR A 34 -0.28 -6.99 -1.98
N TYR A 35 -0.56 -5.90 -1.28
CA TYR A 35 -0.01 -5.69 0.06
C TYR A 35 -0.74 -6.41 1.19
N THR A 36 -2.05 -6.63 1.03
CA THR A 36 -2.82 -7.55 1.87
C THR A 36 -3.08 -8.84 1.08
N PRO A 37 -2.57 -10.00 1.53
CA PRO A 37 -2.80 -11.25 0.82
C PRO A 37 -4.29 -11.63 0.76
N ASP A 38 -4.78 -12.12 -0.38
CA ASP A 38 -6.18 -12.56 -0.55
C ASP A 38 -6.62 -13.56 0.53
N SER A 39 -5.71 -14.42 0.97
CA SER A 39 -5.99 -15.40 2.03
C SER A 39 -6.29 -14.76 3.40
N VAL A 40 -5.82 -13.54 3.66
CA VAL A 40 -6.14 -12.77 4.88
C VAL A 40 -7.54 -12.19 4.73
N ILE A 41 -7.86 -11.60 3.57
CA ILE A 41 -9.19 -11.07 3.26
C ILE A 41 -10.26 -12.15 3.40
N GLN A 42 -10.05 -13.31 2.77
CA GLN A 42 -10.99 -14.44 2.82
C GLN A 42 -11.22 -14.96 4.24
N LYS A 43 -10.17 -15.02 5.08
CA LYS A 43 -10.31 -15.43 6.48
C LYS A 43 -11.09 -14.40 7.29
N PHE A 44 -10.86 -13.11 7.04
CA PHE A 44 -11.60 -12.04 7.71
C PHE A 44 -13.09 -12.08 7.35
N GLU A 45 -13.42 -12.21 6.06
CA GLU A 45 -14.79 -12.37 5.57
C GLU A 45 -15.49 -13.56 6.25
N GLN A 46 -14.80 -14.71 6.32
CA GLN A 46 -15.31 -15.92 6.94
C GLN A 46 -15.51 -15.78 8.46
N GLU A 47 -14.57 -15.17 9.17
CA GLU A 47 -14.61 -15.04 10.64
C GLU A 47 -15.72 -14.08 11.09
N TYR A 48 -15.93 -12.99 10.35
CA TYR A 48 -16.86 -11.94 10.74
C TYR A 48 -18.20 -11.96 9.99
N GLY A 49 -18.35 -12.82 8.98
CA GLY A 49 -19.58 -12.91 8.17
C GLY A 49 -19.85 -11.61 7.40
N VAL A 50 -18.81 -11.08 6.77
CA VAL A 50 -18.81 -9.78 6.07
C VAL A 50 -18.23 -9.94 4.67
N ASP A 51 -18.47 -8.96 3.81
CA ASP A 51 -17.80 -8.84 2.51
C ASP A 51 -16.69 -7.78 2.61
N VAL A 52 -15.61 -7.93 1.83
CA VAL A 52 -14.57 -6.92 1.69
C VAL A 52 -14.48 -6.48 0.23
N VAL A 53 -14.63 -5.18 -0.01
CA VAL A 53 -14.29 -4.56 -1.29
C VAL A 53 -12.89 -3.98 -1.17
N TYR A 54 -11.96 -4.53 -1.95
CA TYR A 54 -10.54 -4.15 -1.93
C TYR A 54 -10.17 -3.47 -3.25
N ASP A 55 -9.98 -2.16 -3.21
CA ASP A 55 -9.47 -1.37 -4.32
C ASP A 55 -7.99 -1.05 -4.12
N THR A 56 -7.26 -0.86 -5.22
CA THR A 56 -5.82 -0.59 -5.21
C THR A 56 -5.45 0.79 -5.74
N PHE A 57 -4.34 1.34 -5.24
CA PHE A 57 -3.69 2.55 -5.76
C PHE A 57 -2.19 2.33 -5.99
N ALA A 58 -1.59 3.14 -6.86
CA ALA A 58 -0.18 3.04 -7.23
C ALA A 58 0.73 4.04 -6.51
N SER A 59 0.17 5.09 -5.89
CA SER A 59 0.94 6.09 -5.13
C SER A 59 0.12 6.72 -4.00
N ASN A 60 0.81 7.28 -3.00
CA ASN A 60 0.16 8.06 -1.96
C ASN A 60 -0.52 9.31 -2.52
N GLU A 61 0.03 9.94 -3.57
CA GLU A 61 -0.55 11.08 -4.27
C GLU A 61 -1.91 10.73 -4.89
N GLU A 62 -1.98 9.60 -5.61
CA GLU A 62 -3.22 9.09 -6.18
C GLU A 62 -4.25 8.80 -5.07
N MET A 63 -3.82 8.07 -4.04
CA MET A 63 -4.65 7.75 -2.89
C MET A 63 -5.24 9.01 -2.26
N PHE A 64 -4.38 9.96 -1.93
CA PHE A 64 -4.78 11.20 -1.27
C PHE A 64 -5.70 12.05 -2.16
N ALA A 65 -5.38 12.20 -3.44
CA ALA A 65 -6.19 12.97 -4.38
C ALA A 65 -7.60 12.38 -4.52
N LYS A 66 -7.72 11.04 -4.64
CA LYS A 66 -9.01 10.35 -4.75
C LYS A 66 -9.84 10.51 -3.48
N LEU A 67 -9.23 10.33 -2.31
CA LEU A 67 -9.92 10.51 -1.03
C LEU A 67 -10.34 11.96 -0.79
N LYS A 68 -9.51 12.93 -1.19
CA LYS A 68 -9.79 14.36 -1.03
C LYS A 68 -10.89 14.86 -1.97
N ALA A 69 -10.96 14.33 -3.19
CA ALA A 69 -12.00 14.66 -4.16
C ALA A 69 -13.40 14.25 -3.66
N GLY A 70 -13.48 13.26 -2.76
CA GLY A 70 -14.72 12.70 -2.24
C GLY A 70 -15.41 11.77 -3.26
N GLY A 71 -16.49 11.13 -2.83
CA GLY A 71 -17.29 10.24 -3.68
C GLY A 71 -16.91 8.75 -3.64
N ALA A 72 -15.86 8.39 -2.90
CA ALA A 72 -15.57 7.00 -2.55
C ALA A 72 -15.73 6.80 -1.04
N ASP A 73 -16.61 5.88 -0.65
CA ASP A 73 -16.93 5.54 0.73
C ASP A 73 -15.95 4.44 1.24
N TYR A 74 -14.66 4.73 1.29
CA TYR A 74 -13.67 3.82 1.87
C TYR A 74 -13.65 3.92 3.41
N ASP A 75 -13.43 2.79 4.07
CA ASP A 75 -13.35 2.71 5.52
C ASP A 75 -11.90 2.75 6.01
N ILE A 76 -10.99 2.02 5.34
CA ILE A 76 -9.57 1.91 5.69
C ILE A 76 -8.70 2.26 4.49
N THR A 77 -7.58 2.92 4.77
CA THR A 77 -6.47 3.04 3.82
C THR A 77 -5.11 2.90 4.52
N PHE A 78 -4.03 2.87 3.74
CA PHE A 78 -2.68 2.47 4.17
C PHE A 78 -1.60 3.48 3.74
N PRO A 79 -1.70 4.75 4.16
CA PRO A 79 -0.71 5.77 3.83
C PRO A 79 0.65 5.49 4.46
N SER A 80 1.69 6.01 3.82
CA SER A 80 3.01 6.16 4.45
C SER A 80 2.96 7.21 5.56
N GLY A 81 3.92 7.16 6.50
CA GLY A 81 3.93 8.04 7.68
C GLY A 81 3.87 9.56 7.38
N ASP A 82 4.49 10.02 6.30
CA ASP A 82 4.39 11.42 5.86
C ASP A 82 2.97 11.78 5.41
N TYR A 83 2.28 10.87 4.71
CA TYR A 83 0.87 11.02 4.36
C TYR A 83 -0.07 10.87 5.54
N VAL A 84 0.22 10.03 6.54
CA VAL A 84 -0.49 10.03 7.83
C VAL A 84 -0.45 11.44 8.43
N SER A 85 0.75 12.06 8.53
CA SER A 85 0.90 13.41 9.07
C SER A 85 0.10 14.46 8.27
N ILE A 86 0.10 14.37 6.93
CA ILE A 86 -0.70 15.25 6.06
C ILE A 86 -2.20 15.04 6.32
N MET A 87 -2.67 13.79 6.32
CA MET A 87 -4.09 13.45 6.49
C MET A 87 -4.62 13.81 7.88
N ILE A 88 -3.78 13.74 8.94
CA ILE A 88 -4.10 14.26 10.27
C ILE A 88 -4.34 15.77 10.21
N LYS A 89 -3.43 16.53 9.59
CA LYS A 89 -3.54 18.00 9.46
C LYS A 89 -4.77 18.42 8.67
N GLU A 90 -5.12 17.66 7.64
CA GLU A 90 -6.31 17.87 6.82
C GLU A 90 -7.61 17.37 7.47
N GLY A 91 -7.51 16.77 8.67
CA GLY A 91 -8.66 16.28 9.43
C GLY A 91 -9.41 15.15 8.72
N MET A 92 -8.70 14.30 7.97
CA MET A 92 -9.26 13.23 7.13
C MET A 92 -9.38 11.89 7.86
N LEU A 93 -8.83 11.77 9.07
CA LEU A 93 -8.75 10.50 9.81
C LEU A 93 -9.64 10.51 11.06
N GLU A 94 -10.19 9.34 11.39
CA GLU A 94 -10.81 9.07 12.70
C GLU A 94 -9.75 8.71 13.73
N LYS A 95 -10.05 9.02 15.00
CA LYS A 95 -9.21 8.52 16.09
C LYS A 95 -9.44 7.02 16.30
N ILE A 96 -8.35 6.29 16.48
CA ILE A 96 -8.33 4.88 16.85
C ILE A 96 -8.08 4.79 18.35
N ASP A 97 -9.00 4.16 19.07
CA ASP A 97 -8.80 3.80 20.47
C ASP A 97 -8.03 2.48 20.53
N THR A 98 -6.69 2.58 20.60
CA THR A 98 -5.79 1.42 20.61
C THR A 98 -6.01 0.51 21.81
N SER A 99 -6.66 0.97 22.89
CA SER A 99 -7.02 0.10 24.02
C SER A 99 -8.07 -0.97 23.66
N LYS A 100 -8.79 -0.79 22.54
CA LYS A 100 -9.74 -1.77 22.01
C LYS A 100 -9.10 -2.79 21.08
N LEU A 101 -7.85 -2.57 20.66
CA LEU A 101 -7.09 -3.49 19.83
C LEU A 101 -6.36 -4.47 20.73
N LYS A 102 -6.82 -5.73 20.74
CA LYS A 102 -6.24 -6.79 21.57
C LYS A 102 -4.82 -7.14 21.13
N ASN A 103 -4.52 -6.94 19.85
CA ASN A 103 -3.25 -7.32 19.25
C ASN A 103 -2.25 -6.15 19.14
N PHE A 104 -2.63 -4.93 19.53
CA PHE A 104 -1.76 -3.76 19.40
C PHE A 104 -0.44 -3.89 20.19
N SER A 105 -0.45 -4.59 21.33
CA SER A 105 0.76 -4.86 22.11
C SER A 105 1.77 -5.79 21.42
N ASN A 106 1.39 -6.43 20.31
CA ASN A 106 2.29 -7.28 19.53
C ASN A 106 3.22 -6.48 18.61
N ILE A 107 2.94 -5.19 18.40
CA ILE A 107 3.78 -4.31 17.57
C ILE A 107 5.08 -4.02 18.32
N ASP A 108 6.22 -4.17 17.62
CA ASP A 108 7.53 -3.90 18.19
C ASP A 108 7.62 -2.44 18.69
N PRO A 109 7.98 -2.21 19.96
CA PRO A 109 8.16 -0.86 20.50
C PRO A 109 9.12 0.03 19.68
N ALA A 110 10.11 -0.55 19.00
CA ALA A 110 11.03 0.18 18.13
C ALA A 110 10.36 0.69 16.84
N VAL A 111 9.29 0.02 16.37
CA VAL A 111 8.46 0.51 15.26
C VAL A 111 7.51 1.61 15.75
N LEU A 112 6.88 1.41 16.90
CA LEU A 112 6.02 2.44 17.51
C LEU A 112 6.78 3.75 17.78
N ALA A 113 8.05 3.65 18.18
CA ALA A 113 8.92 4.81 18.39
C ALA A 113 9.23 5.59 17.09
N GLN A 114 9.03 4.99 15.91
CA GLN A 114 9.19 5.64 14.61
C GLN A 114 7.91 6.34 14.12
N CYS A 115 6.78 6.17 14.81
CA CYS A 115 5.51 6.86 14.51
C CYS A 115 5.48 8.31 15.05
N ASP A 116 6.55 9.08 14.88
CA ASP A 116 6.63 10.47 15.37
C ASP A 116 5.62 11.40 14.68
N PHE A 117 5.15 11.02 13.48
CA PHE A 117 4.09 11.66 12.72
C PHE A 117 2.69 11.54 13.33
N ASP A 118 2.47 10.58 14.24
CA ASP A 118 1.21 10.38 14.98
C ASP A 118 1.49 10.09 16.46
N PRO A 119 1.77 11.13 17.27
CA PRO A 119 2.13 10.95 18.68
C PRO A 119 1.06 10.19 19.49
N GLY A 120 1.46 9.01 19.96
CA GLY A 120 0.61 8.10 20.73
C GLY A 120 -0.29 7.21 19.88
N ASN A 121 -0.04 7.09 18.56
CA ASN A 121 -0.76 6.22 17.64
C ASN A 121 -2.28 6.45 17.69
N GLN A 122 -2.69 7.72 17.71
CA GLN A 122 -4.10 8.09 17.89
C GLN A 122 -4.91 7.98 16.61
N TYR A 123 -4.26 7.93 15.44
CA TYR A 123 -4.90 7.92 14.13
C TYR A 123 -4.41 6.79 13.24
N SER A 124 -3.29 6.14 13.60
CA SER A 124 -2.60 5.19 12.76
C SER A 124 -2.06 4.00 13.56
N VAL A 125 -2.18 2.81 12.98
CA VAL A 125 -1.60 1.57 13.50
C VAL A 125 -0.56 1.05 12.50
N PRO A 126 0.71 0.88 12.90
CA PRO A 126 1.74 0.33 12.02
C PRO A 126 1.31 -0.96 11.34
N TYR A 127 1.43 -1.01 10.02
CA TYR A 127 1.18 -2.22 9.22
C TYR A 127 2.50 -2.89 8.85
N TYR A 128 3.39 -2.13 8.21
CA TYR A 128 4.66 -2.68 7.74
C TYR A 128 5.74 -1.59 7.68
N LEU A 129 6.91 -1.91 8.24
CA LEU A 129 8.14 -1.11 8.14
C LEU A 129 9.04 -1.78 7.11
N GLY A 130 9.38 -1.06 6.05
CA GLY A 130 10.18 -1.59 4.96
C GLY A 130 11.15 -0.56 4.37
N ALA A 131 11.83 -0.99 3.32
CA ALA A 131 12.65 -0.15 2.48
C ALA A 131 12.67 -0.76 1.07
N ALA A 132 12.63 0.09 0.05
CA ALA A 132 12.94 -0.36 -1.30
C ALA A 132 14.41 -0.77 -1.40
N GLY A 133 14.70 -1.64 -2.35
CA GLY A 133 16.04 -2.07 -2.67
C GLY A 133 16.18 -2.33 -4.17
N VAL A 134 17.21 -3.09 -4.51
CA VAL A 134 17.49 -3.47 -5.90
C VAL A 134 17.50 -4.98 -6.02
N ALA A 135 16.68 -5.50 -6.93
CA ALA A 135 16.74 -6.87 -7.41
C ALA A 135 17.63 -6.97 -8.65
N VAL A 136 18.51 -7.96 -8.69
CA VAL A 136 19.40 -8.25 -9.83
C VAL A 136 19.31 -9.72 -10.22
N ASP A 137 19.08 -9.99 -11.51
CA ASP A 137 19.19 -11.34 -12.07
C ASP A 137 20.67 -11.71 -12.25
N LYS A 138 21.19 -12.53 -11.33
CA LYS A 138 22.58 -13.02 -11.33
C LYS A 138 22.90 -13.96 -12.49
N THR A 139 21.94 -14.36 -13.33
CA THR A 139 22.25 -15.09 -14.56
C THR A 139 22.58 -14.15 -15.72
N LYS A 140 22.17 -12.89 -15.64
CA LYS A 140 22.31 -11.88 -16.70
C LYS A 140 23.35 -10.82 -16.36
N VAL A 141 23.45 -10.43 -15.09
CA VAL A 141 24.33 -9.35 -14.65
C VAL A 141 25.40 -9.92 -13.72
N GLN A 142 26.66 -9.68 -14.07
CA GLN A 142 27.84 -10.06 -13.29
C GLN A 142 28.66 -8.82 -12.93
N ASN A 143 29.51 -8.92 -11.91
CA ASN A 143 30.48 -7.88 -11.53
C ASN A 143 29.83 -6.49 -11.34
N TYR A 144 28.81 -6.43 -10.49
CA TYR A 144 28.17 -5.19 -10.05
C TYR A 144 28.48 -4.92 -8.59
N ASP A 145 28.42 -3.65 -8.21
CA ASP A 145 28.47 -3.23 -6.81
C ASP A 145 27.05 -3.16 -6.25
N ARG A 146 26.88 -3.43 -4.95
CA ARG A 146 25.59 -3.30 -4.26
C ARG A 146 25.34 -1.84 -3.88
N SER A 147 25.19 -1.01 -4.90
CA SER A 147 25.11 0.45 -4.85
C SER A 147 24.07 0.97 -5.84
N TRP A 148 23.51 2.15 -5.57
CA TRP A 148 22.67 2.86 -6.55
C TRP A 148 23.40 3.15 -7.87
N SER A 149 24.74 3.10 -7.88
CA SER A 149 25.55 3.22 -9.10
C SER A 149 25.22 2.17 -10.17
N ILE A 150 24.51 1.08 -9.83
CA ILE A 150 24.06 0.09 -10.81
C ILE A 150 23.19 0.72 -11.91
N PHE A 151 22.39 1.75 -11.59
CA PHE A 151 21.55 2.45 -12.56
C PHE A 151 22.34 3.38 -13.51
N GLU A 152 23.64 3.56 -13.29
CA GLU A 152 24.55 4.26 -14.22
C GLU A 152 25.12 3.34 -15.32
N ARG A 153 24.90 2.02 -15.22
CA ARG A 153 25.47 1.01 -16.12
C ARG A 153 24.86 1.08 -17.52
N LYS A 154 25.58 1.73 -18.44
CA LYS A 154 25.19 1.87 -19.85
C LYS A 154 25.05 0.55 -20.62
N ASP A 155 25.78 -0.49 -20.23
CA ASP A 155 25.64 -1.82 -20.81
C ASP A 155 24.37 -2.55 -20.37
N LEU A 156 23.68 -2.04 -19.35
CA LEU A 156 22.35 -2.49 -18.91
C LEU A 156 21.23 -1.58 -19.44
N ALA A 157 21.52 -0.67 -20.37
CA ALA A 157 20.51 0.26 -20.89
C ALA A 157 19.28 -0.46 -21.44
N ASN A 158 18.08 0.04 -21.10
CA ASN A 158 16.77 -0.55 -21.39
C ASN A 158 16.53 -1.94 -20.77
N ARG A 159 17.35 -2.36 -19.81
CA ARG A 159 17.19 -3.59 -19.00
C ARG A 159 17.02 -3.30 -17.51
N MET A 160 16.68 -2.06 -17.17
CA MET A 160 16.51 -1.62 -15.79
C MET A 160 15.18 -0.89 -15.62
N ILE A 161 14.55 -1.06 -14.47
CA ILE A 161 13.38 -0.28 -14.03
C ILE A 161 13.70 0.37 -12.68
N MET A 162 13.21 1.59 -12.51
CA MET A 162 13.07 2.24 -11.20
C MET A 162 11.58 2.41 -10.88
N LEU A 163 11.22 2.53 -9.60
CA LEU A 163 9.82 2.75 -9.20
C LEU A 163 9.32 4.08 -9.75
N ASP A 164 8.04 4.15 -10.15
CA ASP A 164 7.37 5.43 -10.43
C ASP A 164 6.89 6.09 -9.13
N ASP A 165 7.84 6.32 -8.22
CA ASP A 165 7.62 6.97 -6.93
C ASP A 165 8.67 8.08 -6.76
N MET A 166 8.19 9.32 -6.61
CA MET A 166 9.05 10.49 -6.50
C MET A 166 9.96 10.41 -5.28
N ARG A 167 9.45 10.00 -4.12
CA ARG A 167 10.18 10.03 -2.85
C ARG A 167 11.21 8.90 -2.77
N GLU A 168 10.89 7.74 -3.33
CA GLU A 168 11.84 6.64 -3.48
C GLU A 168 13.00 7.05 -4.39
N VAL A 169 12.72 7.41 -5.65
CA VAL A 169 13.78 7.70 -6.64
C VAL A 169 14.60 8.94 -6.26
N MET A 170 13.96 10.02 -5.79
CA MET A 170 14.68 11.20 -5.30
C MET A 170 15.49 10.89 -4.04
N GLY A 171 14.93 10.11 -3.11
CA GLY A 171 15.58 9.71 -1.89
C GLY A 171 16.83 8.89 -2.15
N ASP A 172 16.77 7.92 -3.07
CA ASP A 172 17.91 7.12 -3.50
C ASP A 172 19.02 7.97 -4.11
N ALA A 173 18.66 8.90 -5.00
CA ALA A 173 19.60 9.83 -5.63
C ALA A 173 20.25 10.75 -4.59
N LEU A 174 19.45 11.33 -3.68
CA LEU A 174 19.94 12.15 -2.58
C LEU A 174 20.90 11.35 -1.72
N LYS A 175 20.56 10.11 -1.39
CA LYS A 175 21.37 9.31 -0.48
C LYS A 175 22.67 8.85 -1.12
N TYR A 176 22.62 8.49 -2.40
CA TYR A 176 23.80 8.21 -3.21
C TYR A 176 24.75 9.41 -3.31
N LEU A 177 24.22 10.63 -3.38
CA LEU A 177 25.01 11.88 -3.34
C LEU A 177 25.47 12.28 -1.92
N GLY A 178 25.11 11.52 -0.89
CA GLY A 178 25.50 11.76 0.50
C GLY A 178 24.58 12.70 1.28
N TYR A 179 23.43 13.06 0.73
CA TYR A 179 22.46 13.97 1.35
C TYR A 179 21.42 13.23 2.21
N SER A 180 20.55 14.01 2.86
CA SER A 180 19.37 13.48 3.55
C SER A 180 18.27 13.18 2.53
N VAL A 181 17.58 12.05 2.69
CA VAL A 181 16.38 11.73 1.90
C VAL A 181 15.22 12.70 2.16
N ASN A 182 15.30 13.46 3.25
CA ASN A 182 14.32 14.46 3.67
C ASN A 182 14.88 15.90 3.60
N THR A 183 15.88 16.14 2.75
CA THR A 183 16.43 17.50 2.61
C THR A 183 15.40 18.48 2.09
N VAL A 184 15.56 19.74 2.48
CA VAL A 184 14.80 20.90 1.97
C VAL A 184 15.72 21.91 1.28
N ASP A 185 17.01 21.62 1.13
CA ASP A 185 17.95 22.46 0.38
C ASP A 185 17.73 22.24 -1.13
N GLN A 186 17.32 23.30 -1.82
CA GLN A 186 17.05 23.27 -3.25
C GLN A 186 18.25 22.80 -4.08
N ARG A 187 19.49 23.09 -3.66
CA ARG A 187 20.69 22.68 -4.39
C ARG A 187 20.90 21.17 -4.35
N GLU A 188 20.60 20.54 -3.21
CA GLU A 188 20.70 19.09 -3.06
C GLU A 188 19.62 18.38 -3.89
N ILE A 189 18.40 18.93 -3.87
CA ILE A 189 17.28 18.47 -4.70
C ILE A 189 17.60 18.60 -6.19
N ASP A 190 18.15 19.74 -6.62
CA ASP A 190 18.55 19.97 -8.01
C ASP A 190 19.64 18.98 -8.45
N ALA A 191 20.63 18.71 -7.59
CA ALA A 191 21.68 17.73 -7.88
C ALA A 191 21.13 16.30 -8.04
N ALA A 192 20.21 15.88 -7.16
CA ALA A 192 19.54 14.59 -7.26
C ALA A 192 18.71 14.47 -8.56
N ARG A 193 17.91 15.50 -8.88
CA ARG A 193 17.15 15.58 -10.13
C ARG A 193 18.06 15.44 -11.36
N ASP A 194 19.21 16.12 -11.35
CA ASP A 194 20.13 16.12 -12.48
C ASP A 194 20.83 14.76 -12.63
N LEU A 195 21.18 14.09 -11.52
CA LEU A 195 21.67 12.70 -11.53
C LEU A 195 20.63 11.75 -12.15
N ILE A 196 19.38 11.81 -11.67
CA ILE A 196 18.30 10.94 -12.16
C ILE A 196 18.10 11.16 -13.66
N ASN A 197 17.93 12.40 -14.09
CA ASN A 197 17.58 12.70 -15.49
C ASN A 197 18.72 12.47 -16.48
N ASN A 198 19.95 12.78 -16.08
CA ASN A 198 21.09 12.77 -17.02
C ASN A 198 21.90 11.48 -16.95
N VAL A 199 21.81 10.72 -15.85
CA VAL A 199 22.65 9.52 -15.63
C VAL A 199 21.81 8.26 -15.52
N TRP A 200 20.81 8.21 -14.64
CA TRP A 200 20.04 6.97 -14.41
C TRP A 200 18.97 6.73 -15.48
N LYS A 201 18.06 7.70 -15.67
CA LYS A 201 16.92 7.63 -16.60
C LYS A 201 17.31 7.21 -18.02
N PRO A 202 18.43 7.66 -18.63
CA PRO A 202 18.83 7.22 -19.96
C PRO A 202 19.10 5.71 -20.08
N ASN A 203 19.33 5.01 -18.97
CA ASN A 203 19.56 3.56 -18.95
C ASN A 203 18.30 2.77 -18.56
N LEU A 204 17.22 3.43 -18.13
CA LEU A 204 15.99 2.76 -17.72
C LEU A 204 15.10 2.44 -18.92
N LEU A 205 14.42 1.30 -18.86
CA LEU A 205 13.32 0.98 -19.77
C LEU A 205 12.13 1.92 -19.53
N LYS A 206 11.77 2.11 -18.25
CA LYS A 206 10.70 2.99 -17.77
C LYS A 206 10.80 3.16 -16.25
N PHE A 207 10.02 4.09 -15.72
CA PHE A 207 9.60 4.07 -14.32
C PHE A 207 8.30 3.25 -14.23
N ASP A 208 8.15 2.41 -13.21
CA ASP A 208 6.98 1.53 -13.05
C ASP A 208 6.75 1.19 -11.57
N ALA A 209 5.56 1.50 -11.05
CA ALA A 209 5.18 1.21 -9.66
C ALA A 209 4.33 -0.07 -9.49
N GLU A 210 3.82 -0.65 -10.59
CA GLU A 210 2.84 -1.75 -10.51
C GLU A 210 3.40 -3.07 -11.06
N ALA A 211 4.04 -3.03 -12.22
CA ALA A 211 4.47 -4.22 -12.94
C ALA A 211 5.98 -4.49 -12.82
N PHE A 212 6.74 -3.70 -12.05
CA PHE A 212 8.19 -3.85 -11.91
C PHE A 212 8.61 -5.28 -11.56
N ALA A 213 7.91 -5.92 -10.61
CA ALA A 213 8.23 -7.27 -10.16
C ALA A 213 7.95 -8.33 -11.24
N LYS A 214 6.84 -8.18 -11.97
CA LYS A 214 6.49 -9.06 -13.08
C LYS A 214 7.43 -8.90 -14.29
N SER A 215 7.83 -7.67 -14.60
CA SER A 215 8.84 -7.37 -15.62
C SER A 215 10.20 -7.97 -15.25
N PHE A 216 10.57 -7.95 -13.97
CA PHE A 216 11.77 -8.63 -13.48
C PHE A 216 11.64 -10.16 -13.58
N ALA A 217 10.54 -10.74 -13.08
CA ALA A 217 10.32 -12.18 -13.07
C ALA A 217 10.24 -12.79 -14.48
N SER A 218 9.70 -12.05 -15.46
CA SER A 218 9.66 -12.47 -16.86
C SER A 218 11.00 -12.31 -17.62
N GLY A 219 11.98 -11.63 -17.02
CA GLY A 219 13.28 -11.34 -17.64
C GLY A 219 13.25 -10.22 -18.67
N GLU A 220 12.18 -9.42 -18.72
CA GLU A 220 12.11 -8.21 -19.55
C GLU A 220 13.21 -7.21 -19.14
N VAL A 221 13.36 -7.03 -17.82
CA VAL A 221 14.46 -6.31 -17.17
C VAL A 221 15.29 -7.25 -16.32
N TRP A 222 16.55 -6.87 -16.08
CA TRP A 222 17.51 -7.66 -15.30
C TRP A 222 17.86 -6.99 -13.97
N VAL A 223 17.53 -5.71 -13.83
CA VAL A 223 17.68 -4.93 -12.60
C VAL A 223 16.37 -4.18 -12.37
N ALA A 224 15.85 -4.25 -11.15
CA ALA A 224 14.66 -3.49 -10.76
C ALA A 224 14.88 -2.87 -9.39
N GLN A 225 14.65 -1.57 -9.25
CA GLN A 225 14.32 -1.00 -7.95
C GLN A 225 12.93 -1.52 -7.57
N GLY A 226 12.72 -1.88 -6.31
CA GLY A 226 11.42 -2.32 -5.83
C GLY A 226 11.48 -2.92 -4.44
N TYR A 227 10.34 -3.46 -4.01
CA TYR A 227 10.18 -4.09 -2.71
C TYR A 227 10.47 -5.59 -2.78
N ALA A 228 11.15 -6.13 -1.75
CA ALA A 228 11.63 -7.50 -1.75
C ALA A 228 10.46 -8.49 -1.87
N GLU A 229 9.41 -8.26 -1.10
CA GLU A 229 8.20 -9.08 -1.05
C GLU A 229 7.51 -9.17 -2.42
N SER A 230 7.43 -8.08 -3.18
CA SER A 230 6.84 -8.07 -4.52
C SER A 230 7.70 -8.88 -5.49
N ILE A 231 9.03 -8.69 -5.45
CA ILE A 231 9.97 -9.43 -6.30
C ILE A 231 9.88 -10.94 -6.04
N PHE A 232 9.94 -11.37 -4.77
CA PHE A 232 9.93 -12.78 -4.41
C PHE A 232 8.53 -13.43 -4.50
N ALA A 233 7.45 -12.64 -4.49
CA ALA A 233 6.11 -13.14 -4.76
C ALA A 233 5.92 -13.50 -6.25
N GLU A 234 6.49 -12.72 -7.17
CA GLU A 234 6.39 -12.95 -8.62
C GLU A 234 7.41 -13.96 -9.16
N VAL A 235 8.62 -14.00 -8.60
CA VAL A 235 9.67 -14.94 -9.04
C VAL A 235 9.38 -16.35 -8.54
N ASP A 236 9.41 -17.34 -9.45
CA ASP A 236 9.30 -18.75 -9.11
C ASP A 236 10.32 -19.14 -8.03
N LYS A 237 9.86 -19.84 -6.99
CA LYS A 237 10.69 -20.24 -5.83
C LYS A 237 11.95 -21.03 -6.22
N SER A 238 11.91 -21.80 -7.30
CA SER A 238 13.06 -22.53 -7.82
C SER A 238 14.17 -21.63 -8.37
N MET A 239 13.83 -20.39 -8.72
CA MET A 239 14.73 -19.37 -9.26
C MET A 239 15.18 -18.34 -8.21
N TRP A 240 14.72 -18.43 -6.96
CA TRP A 240 15.10 -17.46 -5.93
C TRP A 240 16.62 -17.37 -5.72
N ASN A 241 17.35 -18.47 -5.91
CA ASN A 241 18.80 -18.48 -5.79
C ASN A 241 19.52 -17.69 -6.90
N THR A 242 18.85 -17.34 -7.99
CA THR A 242 19.39 -16.52 -9.07
C THR A 242 19.13 -15.03 -8.88
N VAL A 243 18.28 -14.65 -7.92
CA VAL A 243 18.03 -13.25 -7.57
C VAL A 243 19.02 -12.81 -6.50
N ASP A 244 19.62 -11.63 -6.69
CA ASP A 244 20.24 -10.87 -5.60
C ASP A 244 19.35 -9.70 -5.28
N PHE A 245 18.75 -9.68 -4.09
CA PHE A 245 18.05 -8.50 -3.59
C PHE A 245 18.89 -7.87 -2.49
N PHE A 246 19.16 -6.57 -2.61
CA PHE A 246 19.91 -5.84 -1.61
C PHE A 246 19.38 -4.42 -1.45
N ILE A 247 19.44 -3.92 -0.22
CA ILE A 247 19.39 -2.49 0.03
C ILE A 247 20.79 -1.94 -0.27
N PRO A 248 20.94 -0.95 -1.17
CA PRO A 248 22.24 -0.38 -1.52
C PRO A 248 23.02 0.13 -0.31
N LYS A 249 24.35 0.03 -0.37
CA LYS A 249 25.27 0.33 0.76
C LYS A 249 25.21 1.79 1.23
N GLU A 250 24.80 2.72 0.36
CA GLU A 250 24.58 4.12 0.71
C GLU A 250 23.36 4.30 1.63
N GLY A 251 22.47 3.31 1.67
CA GLY A 251 21.12 3.40 2.21
C GLY A 251 20.15 4.00 1.20
N GLY A 252 18.91 4.17 1.62
CA GLY A 252 17.83 4.78 0.85
C GLY A 252 16.70 5.17 1.78
N PRO A 253 15.53 5.55 1.24
CA PRO A 253 14.33 5.73 2.01
C PRO A 253 13.92 4.44 2.74
N SER A 254 13.35 4.61 3.92
CA SER A 254 12.56 3.60 4.60
C SER A 254 11.16 4.15 4.76
N TYR A 255 10.15 3.28 4.66
CA TYR A 255 8.76 3.66 4.82
C TYR A 255 8.12 2.89 5.97
N LEU A 256 7.19 3.55 6.64
CA LEU A 256 6.30 2.93 7.61
C LEU A 256 4.88 3.18 7.15
N ASP A 257 4.28 2.17 6.55
CA ASP A 257 2.86 2.22 6.18
C ASP A 257 2.02 1.86 7.39
N SER A 258 0.90 2.56 7.52
CA SER A 258 0.02 2.40 8.67
C SER A 258 -1.42 2.26 8.23
N MET A 259 -2.17 1.36 8.87
CA MET A 259 -3.61 1.32 8.75
C MET A 259 -4.22 2.56 9.40
N VAL A 260 -5.06 3.27 8.65
CA VAL A 260 -5.82 4.41 9.16
C VAL A 260 -7.31 4.24 8.85
N ILE A 261 -8.18 4.71 9.75
CA ILE A 261 -9.63 4.73 9.53
C ILE A 261 -10.03 6.11 9.01
N LEU A 262 -10.73 6.14 7.88
CA LEU A 262 -11.13 7.38 7.24
C LEU A 262 -12.29 8.07 7.96
N LYS A 263 -12.20 9.40 8.03
CA LYS A 263 -13.26 10.23 8.61
C LYS A 263 -14.54 10.07 7.83
N GLY A 264 -15.63 9.83 8.56
CA GLY A 264 -16.94 9.60 7.95
C GLY A 264 -17.18 8.16 7.47
N SER A 265 -16.25 7.23 7.73
CA SER A 265 -16.49 5.78 7.58
C SER A 265 -17.82 5.40 8.24
N LYS A 266 -18.65 4.66 7.49
CA LYS A 266 -19.95 4.14 7.96
C LYS A 266 -19.78 2.81 8.70
N ASN A 267 -18.62 2.15 8.56
CA ASN A 267 -18.34 0.84 9.11
C ASN A 267 -17.21 0.85 10.16
N LYS A 268 -17.09 1.91 10.98
CA LYS A 268 -15.97 2.08 11.93
C LYS A 268 -15.69 0.87 12.83
N ASP A 269 -16.74 0.22 13.34
CA ASP A 269 -16.58 -0.97 14.18
C ASP A 269 -15.99 -2.16 13.41
N LEU A 270 -16.35 -2.30 12.13
CA LEU A 270 -15.81 -3.34 11.26
C LEU A 270 -14.37 -3.01 10.82
N ALA A 271 -14.09 -1.74 10.55
CA ALA A 271 -12.74 -1.27 10.29
C ALA A 271 -11.81 -1.55 11.48
N LEU A 272 -12.25 -1.25 12.71
CA LEU A 272 -11.47 -1.53 13.90
C LEU A 272 -11.21 -3.02 14.10
N LYS A 273 -12.17 -3.89 13.75
CA LYS A 273 -11.98 -5.34 13.75
C LYS A 273 -10.94 -5.78 12.73
N PHE A 274 -10.93 -5.20 11.53
CA PHE A 274 -9.93 -5.52 10.51
C PHE A 274 -8.53 -5.06 10.94
N VAL A 275 -8.42 -3.90 11.59
CA VAL A 275 -7.14 -3.41 12.13
C VAL A 275 -6.59 -4.31 13.24
N ASP A 276 -7.47 -4.90 14.07
CA ASP A 276 -7.05 -5.84 15.13
C ASP A 276 -6.74 -7.25 14.59
N PHE A 277 -7.34 -7.65 13.47
CA PHE A 277 -7.24 -8.99 12.88
C PHE A 277 -5.90 -9.21 12.17
#